data_AF-A0A9P9JML3-F1
#
_entry.id   AF-A0A9P9JML3-F1
#
_cell.length_a   1.000
_cell.length_b   1.000
_cell.length_c   1.000
_cell.angle_alpha   90.00
_cell.angle_beta   90.00
_cell.angle_gamma   90.00
#
_symmetry.space_group_name_H-M   'P 1'
#
loop_
_entity.id
_entity.type
_entity.pdbx_description
1 polymer ?
#
loop_
_entity_poly.entity_id
_entity_poly.type
_entity_poly.pdbx_seq_one_letter_code
_entity_poly.pdbx_strand_id
1 'polypeptide(L)'
;MRVFSFAINLARFLWANVKSVCRAAKSVMWMLLPFYGLTLLLGFIQGFILAPWYTATLEQYGRFLVNNLMEVKIMEYFDEPFDSWGNVAPVFHIPQIKNPLKWTAQLGIVRPGDSGSENVEALATLSDLYRRTRRYSRAPQWHHWIYLSAQQEPWRQPDGPVLHDPWDKAFVELLEYRDKHDTMGRSNFLYVSCPKNFLCGSWRVTAPALLHFTTEGKKSRASKRSPELPNHASVNVRVFELPLRETAIPGVFPSHFEQMRSLTASNSTFWGTKDTYSHFDQVLGQAVPMLREVEKAYPWTYGLLVKAEDKWTHLWAMEDTALLMIVRILSIASSAVPTYLFKFASLRWSDSPGPGPEHKSKDPLAQTLQSLVDILSEEDKEKFRKTDRGRRILALAESGLERDEWNTREEVLKDISDAMGLDEHEQIEDL
;
A
#
# COMPACT_ATOMS: atom_id res chain seq x y z
N MET A 1 5.84 6.45 -62.22
CA MET A 1 7.04 7.28 -61.90
C MET A 1 6.75 8.50 -60.99
N ARG A 2 5.71 9.31 -61.24
CA ARG A 2 5.46 10.54 -60.45
C ARG A 2 5.11 10.31 -58.97
N VAL A 3 4.40 9.24 -58.63
CA VAL A 3 4.03 8.89 -57.24
C VAL A 3 5.24 8.48 -56.39
N PHE A 4 6.19 7.73 -56.97
CA PHE A 4 7.44 7.35 -56.30
C PHE A 4 8.35 8.55 -56.02
N SER A 5 8.43 9.51 -56.95
CA SER A 5 9.18 10.75 -56.75
C SER A 5 8.59 11.61 -55.64
N PHE A 6 7.26 11.68 -55.53
CA PHE A 6 6.58 12.40 -54.46
C PHE A 6 6.82 11.77 -53.07
N ALA A 7 6.71 10.44 -52.96
CA ALA A 7 6.99 9.72 -51.72
C ALA A 7 8.44 9.88 -51.25
N ILE A 8 9.42 9.82 -52.18
CA ILE A 8 10.84 10.03 -51.87
C ILE A 8 11.10 11.48 -51.41
N ASN A 9 10.46 12.46 -52.04
CA ASN A 9 10.61 13.86 -51.64
C ASN A 9 9.94 14.15 -50.29
N LEU A 10 8.78 13.55 -49.99
CA LEU A 10 8.13 13.64 -48.69
C LEU A 10 8.98 13.00 -47.59
N ALA A 11 9.56 11.82 -47.85
CA ALA A 11 10.46 11.15 -46.91
C ALA A 11 11.73 11.97 -46.64
N ARG A 12 12.33 12.58 -47.68
CA ARG A 12 13.48 13.49 -47.53
C ARG A 12 13.12 14.76 -46.76
N PHE A 13 11.94 15.32 -46.99
CA PHE A 13 11.45 16.49 -46.26
C PHE A 13 11.20 16.16 -44.78
N LEU A 14 10.53 15.05 -44.49
CA LEU A 14 10.32 14.56 -43.12
C LEU A 14 11.66 14.30 -42.41
N TRP A 15 12.60 13.65 -43.09
CA TRP A 15 13.94 13.40 -42.55
C TRP A 15 14.74 14.68 -42.28
N ALA A 16 14.67 15.66 -43.17
CA ALA A 16 15.31 16.96 -42.97
C ALA A 16 14.73 17.71 -41.78
N ASN A 17 13.41 17.65 -41.59
CA ASN A 17 12.74 18.22 -40.42
C ASN A 17 13.15 17.52 -39.13
N VAL A 18 13.17 16.17 -39.11
CA VAL A 18 13.66 15.40 -37.95
C VAL A 18 15.11 15.80 -37.62
N LYS A 19 16.00 15.87 -38.62
CA LYS A 19 17.40 16.27 -38.42
C LYS A 19 17.55 17.71 -37.93
N SER A 20 16.65 18.61 -38.33
CA SER A 20 16.61 20.00 -37.86
C SER A 20 16.16 20.06 -36.40
N VAL A 21 15.08 19.37 -36.06
CA VAL A 21 14.56 19.26 -34.69
C VAL A 21 15.61 18.64 -33.76
N CYS A 22 16.29 17.57 -34.16
CA CYS A 22 17.37 16.98 -33.36
C CYS A 22 18.56 17.94 -33.15
N ARG A 23 18.92 18.75 -34.14
CA ARG A 23 19.98 19.77 -33.99
C ARG A 23 19.56 20.89 -33.05
N ALA A 24 18.32 21.37 -33.17
CA ALA A 24 17.77 22.38 -32.25
C ALA A 24 17.70 21.85 -30.81
N ALA A 25 17.17 20.64 -30.62
CA ALA A 25 17.12 19.96 -29.33
C ALA A 25 18.52 19.78 -28.72
N LYS A 26 19.50 19.35 -29.53
CA LYS A 26 20.91 19.26 -29.10
C LYS A 26 21.42 20.61 -28.63
N SER A 27 21.22 21.69 -29.39
CA SER A 27 21.68 23.03 -29.02
C SER A 27 21.03 23.54 -27.74
N VAL A 28 19.73 23.34 -27.57
CA VAL A 28 19.00 23.71 -26.35
C VAL A 28 19.52 22.92 -25.15
N MET A 29 19.76 21.61 -25.31
CA MET A 29 20.33 20.76 -24.26
C MET A 29 21.71 21.25 -23.83
N TRP A 30 22.59 21.60 -24.77
CA TRP A 30 23.92 22.17 -24.43
C TRP A 30 23.83 23.51 -23.71
N MET A 31 22.85 24.36 -24.05
CA MET A 31 22.62 25.63 -23.34
C MET A 31 22.07 25.41 -21.94
N LEU A 32 21.25 24.39 -21.72
CA LEU A 32 20.65 24.08 -20.43
C LEU A 32 21.58 23.27 -19.51
N LEU A 33 22.57 22.57 -20.06
CA LEU A 33 23.49 21.71 -19.31
C LEU A 33 24.22 22.42 -18.16
N PRO A 34 24.74 23.65 -18.28
CA PRO A 34 25.38 24.33 -17.15
C PRO A 34 24.41 24.59 -16.00
N PHE A 35 23.13 24.80 -16.29
CA PHE A 35 22.11 25.10 -15.28
C PHE A 35 21.57 23.84 -14.61
N TYR A 36 21.35 22.77 -15.38
CA TYR A 36 20.68 21.56 -14.92
C TYR A 36 21.61 20.33 -14.80
N GLY A 37 22.89 20.47 -15.13
CA GLY A 37 23.84 19.36 -15.18
C GLY A 37 24.02 18.66 -13.83
N LEU A 38 24.07 19.43 -12.74
CA LEU A 38 24.11 18.87 -11.37
C LEU A 38 22.81 18.14 -11.02
N THR A 39 21.65 18.70 -11.36
CA THR A 39 20.34 18.06 -11.15
C THR A 39 20.19 16.77 -11.96
N LEU A 40 20.70 16.73 -13.19
CA LEU A 40 20.77 15.51 -14.01
C LEU A 40 21.66 14.46 -13.33
N LEU A 41 22.90 14.81 -12.98
CA LEU A 41 23.82 13.86 -12.33
C LEU A 41 23.23 13.31 -11.03
N LEU A 42 22.69 14.20 -10.20
CA LEU A 42 22.07 13.84 -8.93
C LEU A 42 20.84 12.95 -9.14
N GLY A 43 19.94 13.30 -10.06
CA GLY A 43 18.77 12.48 -10.38
C GLY A 43 19.17 11.09 -10.90
N PHE A 44 20.22 11.00 -11.70
CA PHE A 44 20.75 9.73 -12.18
C PHE A 44 21.27 8.85 -11.03
N ILE A 45 22.01 9.42 -10.09
CA ILE A 45 22.46 8.70 -8.87
C ILE A 45 21.27 8.29 -8.00
N GLN A 46 20.29 9.19 -7.83
CA GLN A 46 19.07 8.90 -7.08
C GLN A 46 18.32 7.71 -7.68
N GLY A 47 18.24 7.57 -9.01
CA GLY A 47 17.59 6.41 -9.62
C GLY A 47 18.30 5.07 -9.34
N PHE A 48 19.65 5.06 -9.24
CA PHE A 48 20.39 3.86 -8.80
C PHE A 48 20.18 3.50 -7.34
N ILE A 49 19.87 4.48 -6.48
CA ILE A 49 19.56 4.25 -5.07
C ILE A 49 18.10 3.79 -4.92
N LEU A 50 17.19 4.46 -5.62
CA LEU A 50 15.74 4.25 -5.51
C LEU A 50 15.29 2.93 -6.13
N ALA A 51 15.88 2.47 -7.23
CA ALA A 51 15.44 1.21 -7.86
C ALA A 51 15.66 -0.03 -6.97
N PRO A 52 16.85 -0.27 -6.37
CA PRO A 52 17.05 -1.36 -5.41
C PRO A 52 16.15 -1.22 -4.17
N TRP A 53 16.01 -0.01 -3.64
CA TRP A 53 15.11 0.25 -2.50
C TRP A 53 13.66 -0.11 -2.85
N TYR A 54 13.16 0.37 -3.98
CA TYR A 54 11.80 0.11 -4.43
C TYR A 54 11.57 -1.40 -4.59
N THR A 55 12.45 -2.11 -5.29
CA THR A 55 12.33 -3.57 -5.45
C THR A 55 12.38 -4.33 -4.12
N ALA A 56 13.26 -3.94 -3.19
CA ALA A 56 13.28 -4.55 -1.86
C ALA A 56 11.97 -4.32 -1.09
N THR A 57 11.34 -3.13 -1.23
CA THR A 57 10.02 -2.88 -0.64
C THR A 57 8.93 -3.75 -1.26
N LEU A 58 8.97 -3.98 -2.57
CA LEU A 58 8.02 -4.89 -3.26
C LEU A 58 8.10 -6.31 -2.71
N GLU A 59 9.32 -6.86 -2.64
CA GLU A 59 9.58 -8.20 -2.11
C GLU A 59 9.09 -8.32 -0.65
N GLN A 60 9.32 -7.28 0.15
CA GLN A 60 8.85 -7.23 1.53
C GLN A 60 7.32 -7.23 1.62
N TYR A 61 6.63 -6.47 0.76
CA TYR A 61 5.17 -6.45 0.74
C TYR A 61 4.59 -7.79 0.28
N GLY A 62 5.19 -8.46 -0.70
CA GLY A 62 4.83 -9.83 -1.08
C GLY A 62 4.89 -10.80 0.11
N ARG A 63 5.98 -10.73 0.91
CA ARG A 63 6.08 -11.51 2.15
C ARG A 63 5.01 -11.17 3.18
N PHE A 64 4.63 -9.89 3.29
CA PHE A 64 3.53 -9.49 4.17
C PHE A 64 2.19 -10.05 3.71
N LEU A 65 1.93 -10.12 2.39
CA LEU A 65 0.70 -10.74 1.87
C LEU A 65 0.59 -12.19 2.31
N VAL A 66 1.64 -12.99 2.06
CA VAL A 66 1.68 -14.41 2.43
C VAL A 66 1.50 -14.57 3.93
N ASN A 67 2.21 -13.79 4.75
CA ASN A 67 2.11 -13.86 6.20
C ASN A 67 0.70 -13.48 6.71
N ASN A 68 0.09 -12.43 6.16
CA ASN A 68 -1.26 -12.02 6.56
C ASN A 68 -2.31 -13.06 6.16
N LEU A 69 -2.18 -13.70 4.99
CA LEU A 69 -3.09 -14.78 4.57
C LEU A 69 -2.90 -16.05 5.39
N MET A 70 -1.65 -16.41 5.73
CA MET A 70 -1.36 -17.49 6.68
C MET A 70 -2.03 -17.24 8.03
N GLU A 71 -1.90 -16.04 8.57
CA GLU A 71 -2.54 -15.66 9.84
C GLU A 71 -4.07 -15.78 9.75
N VAL A 72 -4.66 -15.38 8.62
CA VAL A 72 -6.10 -15.55 8.36
C VAL A 72 -6.50 -17.02 8.32
N LYS A 73 -5.78 -17.90 7.62
CA LYS A 73 -6.08 -19.34 7.59
C LYS A 73 -5.98 -19.98 8.96
N ILE A 74 -4.96 -19.61 9.74
CA ILE A 74 -4.81 -20.06 11.12
C ILE A 74 -6.01 -19.60 11.95
N MET A 75 -6.43 -18.33 11.83
CA MET A 75 -7.62 -17.83 12.54
C MET A 75 -8.90 -18.53 12.10
N GLU A 76 -9.11 -18.75 10.80
CA GLU A 76 -10.28 -19.45 10.24
C GLU A 76 -10.37 -20.89 10.78
N TYR A 77 -9.24 -21.60 10.89
CA TYR A 77 -9.20 -22.94 11.50
C TYR A 77 -9.70 -22.94 12.96
N PHE A 78 -9.33 -21.90 13.72
CA PHE A 78 -9.79 -21.71 15.08
C PHE A 78 -11.18 -21.06 15.17
N ASP A 79 -11.81 -20.62 14.08
CA ASP A 79 -13.15 -20.03 14.10
C ASP A 79 -14.26 -21.11 14.06
N GLU A 80 -14.02 -22.27 13.45
CA GLU A 80 -15.07 -23.27 13.16
C GLU A 80 -15.70 -24.06 14.33
N PRO A 81 -15.29 -23.88 15.61
CA PRO A 81 -16.14 -24.29 16.75
C PRO A 81 -16.51 -23.20 17.78
N PHE A 82 -16.26 -21.92 17.52
CA PHE A 82 -16.51 -20.82 18.48
C PHE A 82 -17.46 -19.76 17.93
N ASP A 83 -18.10 -18.97 18.81
CA ASP A 83 -18.45 -17.60 18.42
C ASP A 83 -17.14 -16.94 18.00
N SER A 84 -17.03 -16.66 16.69
CA SER A 84 -15.78 -16.41 15.97
C SER A 84 -14.73 -15.68 16.83
N TRP A 85 -13.50 -16.20 16.88
CA TRP A 85 -12.33 -15.45 17.32
C TRP A 85 -12.16 -14.17 16.49
N GLY A 86 -12.67 -14.17 15.26
CA GLY A 86 -12.94 -12.96 14.46
C GLY A 86 -13.80 -11.88 15.14
N ASN A 87 -14.68 -12.26 16.08
CA ASN A 87 -15.58 -11.38 16.87
C ASN A 87 -15.13 -11.20 18.33
N VAL A 88 -13.90 -11.58 18.72
CA VAL A 88 -13.33 -11.01 19.96
C VAL A 88 -13.39 -9.50 19.78
N ALA A 89 -14.19 -8.84 20.64
CA ALA A 89 -14.64 -7.46 20.44
C ALA A 89 -13.47 -6.63 19.87
N PRO A 90 -13.58 -6.15 18.61
CA PRO A 90 -12.47 -5.45 17.99
C PRO A 90 -12.08 -4.29 18.89
N VAL A 91 -10.78 -3.95 18.93
CA VAL A 91 -10.24 -2.97 19.91
C VAL A 91 -11.01 -1.66 19.92
N PHE A 92 -11.47 -1.25 18.75
CA PHE A 92 -12.20 -0.02 18.54
C PHE A 92 -13.73 -0.22 18.44
N HIS A 93 -14.21 -1.44 18.70
CA HIS A 93 -15.58 -1.91 18.47
C HIS A 93 -16.12 -1.59 17.07
N ILE A 94 -15.23 -1.67 16.07
CA ILE A 94 -15.53 -1.56 14.63
C ILE A 94 -14.80 -2.69 13.87
N PRO A 95 -15.24 -3.11 12.68
CA PRO A 95 -14.61 -4.24 12.00
C PRO A 95 -13.16 -3.98 11.59
N GLN A 96 -12.30 -4.99 11.76
CA GLN A 96 -10.92 -5.00 11.29
C GLN A 96 -10.83 -5.64 9.90
N ILE A 97 -10.08 -5.02 9.00
CA ILE A 97 -9.71 -5.65 7.72
C ILE A 97 -8.52 -6.59 7.98
N LYS A 98 -8.83 -7.87 8.23
CA LYS A 98 -7.82 -8.92 8.44
C LYS A 98 -7.35 -9.56 7.14
N ASN A 99 -8.29 -9.93 6.27
CA ASN A 99 -7.99 -10.55 4.99
C ASN A 99 -7.68 -9.46 3.93
N PRO A 100 -6.42 -9.36 3.46
CA PRO A 100 -6.02 -8.34 2.49
C PRO A 100 -6.61 -8.54 1.09
N LEU A 101 -7.17 -9.70 0.77
CA LEU A 101 -7.82 -9.95 -0.53
C LEU A 101 -9.31 -9.55 -0.52
N LYS A 102 -9.94 -9.49 0.66
CA LYS A 102 -11.38 -9.21 0.82
C LYS A 102 -11.69 -7.77 1.26
N TRP A 103 -10.69 -6.88 1.31
CA TRP A 103 -10.85 -5.51 1.84
C TRP A 103 -11.87 -4.65 1.09
N THR A 104 -11.95 -4.78 -0.24
CA THR A 104 -12.93 -4.06 -1.08
C THR A 104 -14.36 -4.48 -0.77
N ALA A 105 -14.58 -5.78 -0.59
CA ALA A 105 -15.89 -6.34 -0.24
C ALA A 105 -16.37 -5.82 1.13
N GLN A 106 -15.47 -5.68 2.11
CA GLN A 106 -15.81 -5.13 3.44
C GLN A 106 -16.24 -3.65 3.37
N LEU A 107 -15.73 -2.89 2.41
CA LEU A 107 -16.15 -1.52 2.12
C LEU A 107 -17.41 -1.43 1.23
N GLY A 108 -17.88 -2.54 0.67
CA GLY A 108 -18.98 -2.56 -0.30
C GLY A 108 -18.63 -1.91 -1.64
N ILE A 109 -17.35 -1.99 -2.03
CA ILE A 109 -16.82 -1.50 -3.31
C ILE A 109 -16.37 -2.66 -4.20
N VAL A 110 -16.31 -2.40 -5.50
CA VAL A 110 -15.98 -3.36 -6.57
C VAL A 110 -14.89 -2.76 -7.46
N ARG A 111 -14.05 -3.60 -8.08
CA ARG A 111 -13.06 -3.17 -9.07
C ARG A 111 -13.43 -3.67 -10.47
N PRO A 112 -13.08 -2.95 -11.54
CA PRO A 112 -13.18 -3.48 -12.89
C PRO A 112 -12.21 -4.66 -13.03
N GLY A 113 -12.72 -5.81 -13.46
CA GLY A 113 -11.87 -6.96 -13.79
C GLY A 113 -11.21 -7.60 -12.57
N ASP A 114 -11.98 -8.03 -11.57
CA ASP A 114 -11.52 -8.91 -10.47
C ASP A 114 -11.03 -10.31 -10.96
N SER A 115 -10.47 -10.40 -12.18
CA SER A 115 -9.83 -11.54 -12.80
C SER A 115 -8.55 -11.04 -13.50
N GLY A 116 -7.36 -11.39 -12.98
CA GLY A 116 -6.10 -11.16 -13.70
C GLY A 116 -5.33 -9.91 -13.28
N SER A 117 -4.77 -9.88 -12.08
CA SER A 117 -3.81 -8.83 -11.70
C SER A 117 -2.39 -9.32 -11.99
N GLU A 118 -1.70 -8.73 -12.97
CA GLU A 118 -0.31 -9.10 -13.34
C GLU A 118 0.72 -8.83 -12.23
N ASN A 119 0.36 -8.08 -11.18
CA ASN A 119 1.25 -7.74 -10.07
C ASN A 119 0.50 -7.82 -8.73
N VAL A 120 1.17 -8.38 -7.71
CA VAL A 120 0.71 -8.47 -6.33
C VAL A 120 0.29 -7.10 -5.78
N GLU A 121 1.01 -6.01 -6.06
CA GLU A 121 0.62 -4.67 -5.56
C GLU A 121 -0.76 -4.21 -6.06
N ALA A 122 -1.17 -4.64 -7.26
CA ALA A 122 -2.46 -4.27 -7.81
C ALA A 122 -3.64 -4.95 -7.09
N LEU A 123 -3.40 -6.01 -6.30
CA LEU A 123 -4.40 -6.60 -5.40
C LEU A 123 -4.91 -5.61 -4.34
N ALA A 124 -4.12 -4.61 -3.98
CA ALA A 124 -4.49 -3.55 -3.02
C ALA A 124 -4.63 -2.17 -3.67
N THR A 125 -4.76 -2.05 -5.00
CA THR A 125 -4.86 -0.73 -5.65
C THR A 125 -6.00 0.13 -5.10
N LEU A 126 -5.69 1.40 -4.81
CA LEU A 126 -6.67 2.43 -4.44
C LEU A 126 -7.21 3.20 -5.66
N SER A 127 -6.82 2.78 -6.87
CA SER A 127 -7.33 3.30 -8.12
C SER A 127 -8.52 2.47 -8.60
N ASP A 128 -9.36 3.05 -9.44
CA ASP A 128 -10.42 2.32 -10.16
C ASP A 128 -11.38 1.56 -9.24
N LEU A 129 -11.75 2.20 -8.14
CA LEU A 129 -12.72 1.67 -7.19
C LEU A 129 -14.12 2.17 -7.56
N TYR A 130 -15.12 1.31 -7.45
CA TYR A 130 -16.49 1.62 -7.81
C TYR A 130 -17.48 1.18 -6.74
N ARG A 131 -18.52 1.98 -6.54
CA ARG A 131 -19.64 1.65 -5.66
C ARG A 131 -20.90 1.53 -6.48
N ARG A 132 -21.67 0.47 -6.27
CA ARG A 132 -22.97 0.29 -6.92
C ARG A 132 -23.91 1.46 -6.60
N THR A 133 -24.46 2.11 -7.62
CA THR A 133 -25.45 3.16 -7.44
C THR A 133 -26.81 2.54 -7.14
N ARG A 134 -27.46 3.00 -6.06
CA ARG A 134 -28.84 2.60 -5.75
C ARG A 134 -29.79 3.50 -6.53
N ARG A 135 -30.64 2.91 -7.39
CA ARG A 135 -31.58 3.62 -8.31
C ARG A 135 -32.49 4.68 -7.63
N TYR A 136 -32.70 4.60 -6.32
CA TYR A 136 -33.62 5.48 -5.58
C TYR A 136 -33.02 6.08 -4.30
N SER A 137 -31.70 6.17 -4.23
CA SER A 137 -31.01 6.69 -3.05
C SER A 137 -31.09 8.22 -3.00
N ARG A 138 -32.01 8.76 -2.18
CA ARG A 138 -31.84 10.09 -1.55
C ARG A 138 -30.78 10.09 -0.44
N ALA A 139 -30.03 8.99 -0.29
CA ALA A 139 -29.12 8.82 0.82
C ALA A 139 -28.03 9.90 0.79
N PRO A 140 -27.58 10.35 1.97
CA PRO A 140 -26.46 11.28 2.08
C PRO A 140 -25.23 10.74 1.36
N GLN A 141 -24.36 11.69 1.03
CA GLN A 141 -23.03 11.52 0.48
C GLN A 141 -22.33 10.30 1.11
N TRP A 142 -21.79 9.39 0.29
CA TRP A 142 -21.16 8.18 0.80
C TRP A 142 -19.73 8.46 1.21
N HIS A 143 -19.47 8.31 2.52
CA HIS A 143 -18.16 8.51 3.12
C HIS A 143 -17.85 7.31 4.02
N HIS A 144 -16.78 6.61 3.71
CA HIS A 144 -16.20 5.56 4.55
C HIS A 144 -14.78 5.91 4.92
N TRP A 145 -14.36 5.42 6.07
CA TRP A 145 -13.05 5.70 6.65
C TRP A 145 -12.37 4.40 7.03
N ILE A 146 -11.09 4.26 6.70
CA ILE A 146 -10.22 3.23 7.28
C ILE A 146 -9.20 3.93 8.17
N TYR A 147 -9.20 3.61 9.46
CA TYR A 147 -8.13 4.01 10.36
C TYR A 147 -6.96 3.03 10.29
N LEU A 148 -5.77 3.57 10.09
CA LEU A 148 -4.52 2.83 10.04
C LEU A 148 -3.81 3.01 11.38
N SER A 149 -3.88 2.00 12.25
CA SER A 149 -3.17 2.03 13.53
C SER A 149 -1.69 1.75 13.32
N ALA A 150 -0.84 2.49 14.04
CA ALA A 150 0.59 2.25 14.08
C ALA A 150 0.98 1.03 14.93
N GLN A 151 0.03 0.46 15.68
CA GLN A 151 0.25 -0.68 16.57
C GLN A 151 -0.09 -2.00 15.88
N GLN A 152 0.71 -3.04 16.12
CA GLN A 152 0.51 -4.37 15.52
C GLN A 152 -0.71 -5.07 16.13
N GLU A 153 -0.72 -5.13 17.46
CA GLU A 153 -1.83 -5.68 18.24
C GLU A 153 -2.29 -4.60 19.23
N PRO A 154 -3.18 -3.68 18.82
CA PRO A 154 -3.67 -2.63 19.71
C PRO A 154 -4.29 -3.17 21.02
N TRP A 155 -4.72 -4.44 21.05
CA TRP A 155 -5.26 -5.16 22.22
C TRP A 155 -4.22 -5.80 23.14
N ARG A 156 -3.01 -6.13 22.64
CA ARG A 156 -1.94 -6.81 23.38
C ARG A 156 -0.83 -5.80 23.63
N GLN A 157 -1.01 -5.00 24.67
CA GLN A 157 0.07 -4.14 25.16
C GLN A 157 0.68 -4.77 26.43
N PRO A 158 2.01 -4.76 26.57
CA PRO A 158 2.72 -5.48 27.64
C PRO A 158 2.31 -5.05 29.06
N ASP A 159 1.77 -3.83 29.22
CA ASP A 159 1.41 -3.24 30.50
C ASP A 159 -0.11 -3.23 30.81
N GLY A 160 -0.92 -3.95 30.02
CA GLY A 160 -2.36 -4.14 30.27
C GLY A 160 -3.28 -3.63 29.14
N PRO A 161 -4.61 -3.60 29.35
CA PRO A 161 -5.62 -3.28 28.32
C PRO A 161 -5.70 -1.79 27.96
N VAL A 162 -4.75 -0.97 28.40
CA VAL A 162 -4.76 0.47 28.19
C VAL A 162 -4.11 0.78 26.85
N LEU A 163 -4.83 1.48 25.97
CA LEU A 163 -4.26 2.04 24.74
C LEU A 163 -3.25 3.14 25.10
N HIS A 164 -1.95 2.83 25.00
CA HIS A 164 -0.89 3.82 25.25
C HIS A 164 -0.66 4.77 24.07
N ASP A 165 -0.97 4.34 22.84
CA ASP A 165 -0.81 5.18 21.66
C ASP A 165 -1.82 6.34 21.67
N PRO A 166 -1.36 7.61 21.59
CA PRO A 166 -2.23 8.76 21.70
C PRO A 166 -3.19 8.91 20.50
N TRP A 167 -2.85 8.36 19.33
CA TRP A 167 -3.73 8.35 18.16
C TRP A 167 -4.80 7.27 18.26
N ASP A 168 -4.44 6.07 18.71
CA ASP A 168 -5.42 5.01 18.95
C ASP A 168 -6.42 5.43 20.05
N LYS A 169 -5.95 6.09 21.10
CA LYS A 169 -6.82 6.66 22.15
C LYS A 169 -7.74 7.75 21.60
N ALA A 170 -7.20 8.69 20.83
CA ALA A 170 -7.98 9.74 20.18
C ALA A 170 -9.01 9.17 19.19
N PHE A 171 -8.69 8.05 18.53
CA PHE A 171 -9.59 7.36 17.62
C PHE A 171 -10.76 6.73 18.38
N VAL A 172 -10.53 6.07 19.52
CA VAL A 172 -11.63 5.60 20.40
C VAL A 172 -12.52 6.76 20.82
N GLU A 173 -11.93 7.86 21.28
CA GLU A 173 -12.67 9.06 21.68
C GLU A 173 -13.50 9.64 20.51
N LEU A 174 -12.96 9.62 19.29
CA LEU A 174 -13.69 9.99 18.08
C LEU A 174 -14.90 9.08 17.82
N LEU A 175 -14.73 7.76 17.93
CA LEU A 175 -15.83 6.82 17.71
C LEU A 175 -16.94 7.02 18.76
N GLU A 176 -16.59 7.19 20.03
CA GLU A 176 -17.54 7.48 21.11
C GLU A 176 -18.25 8.82 20.91
N TYR A 177 -17.51 9.85 20.48
CA TYR A 177 -18.10 11.15 20.15
C TYR A 177 -19.10 11.02 18.99
N ARG A 178 -18.75 10.31 17.92
CA ARG A 178 -19.64 10.16 16.77
C ARG A 178 -20.88 9.36 17.10
N ASP A 179 -20.80 8.32 17.92
CA ASP A 179 -21.99 7.59 18.37
C ASP A 179 -22.99 8.48 19.13
N LYS A 180 -22.50 9.50 19.85
CA LYS A 180 -23.35 10.44 20.60
C LYS A 180 -23.86 11.60 19.74
N HIS A 181 -23.08 12.03 18.74
CA HIS A 181 -23.30 13.32 18.06
C HIS A 181 -23.56 13.22 16.55
N ASP A 182 -23.43 12.04 15.95
CA ASP A 182 -23.57 11.82 14.50
C ASP A 182 -24.55 10.68 14.20
N THR A 183 -25.44 10.91 13.24
CA THR A 183 -26.41 9.93 12.75
C THR A 183 -25.80 8.63 12.22
N MET A 184 -24.59 8.67 11.64
CA MET A 184 -23.90 7.45 11.18
C MET A 184 -23.11 6.75 12.30
N GLY A 185 -22.88 7.41 13.44
CA GLY A 185 -22.03 6.89 14.52
C GLY A 185 -20.69 6.36 14.01
N ARG A 186 -20.27 5.20 14.55
CA ARG A 186 -19.08 4.45 14.11
C ARG A 186 -19.26 3.56 12.88
N SER A 187 -20.44 3.49 12.27
CA SER A 187 -20.78 2.45 11.27
C SER A 187 -20.03 2.57 9.94
N ASN A 188 -19.42 3.73 9.67
CA ASN A 188 -18.66 3.97 8.44
C ASN A 188 -17.14 3.92 8.65
N PHE A 189 -16.67 3.41 9.80
CA PHE A 189 -15.26 3.13 10.04
C PHE A 189 -14.93 1.64 9.95
N LEU A 190 -13.76 1.38 9.40
CA LEU A 190 -13.01 0.14 9.52
C LEU A 190 -11.61 0.49 10.07
N TYR A 191 -10.84 -0.52 10.46
CA TYR A 191 -9.43 -0.31 10.77
C TYR A 191 -8.52 -1.42 10.24
N VAL A 192 -7.23 -1.06 10.10
CA VAL A 192 -6.12 -1.94 9.78
C VAL A 192 -5.00 -1.68 10.79
N SER A 193 -4.37 -2.75 11.29
CA SER A 193 -3.12 -2.65 12.04
C SER A 193 -1.96 -2.70 11.06
N CYS A 194 -1.18 -1.62 10.95
CA CYS A 194 -0.22 -1.50 9.85
C CYS A 194 1.14 -2.19 9.99
N PRO A 195 1.69 -2.44 11.19
CA PRO A 195 2.98 -3.11 11.28
C PRO A 195 2.96 -4.47 10.59
N LYS A 196 3.82 -4.64 9.57
CA LYS A 196 3.91 -5.86 8.74
C LYS A 196 2.59 -6.25 8.05
N ASN A 197 1.76 -5.26 7.70
CA ASN A 197 0.53 -5.47 6.95
C ASN A 197 0.70 -5.13 5.48
N PHE A 198 0.24 -6.04 4.61
CA PHE A 198 0.29 -5.88 3.17
C PHE A 198 -0.42 -4.61 2.67
N LEU A 199 -1.65 -4.34 3.15
CA LEU A 199 -2.44 -3.20 2.67
C LEU A 199 -1.73 -1.88 2.91
N CYS A 200 -1.21 -1.64 4.12
CA CYS A 200 -0.50 -0.41 4.44
C CYS A 200 0.80 -0.28 3.62
N GLY A 201 1.49 -1.40 3.38
CA GLY A 201 2.66 -1.45 2.51
C GLY A 201 2.33 -1.09 1.05
N SER A 202 1.35 -1.77 0.45
CA SER A 202 0.93 -1.55 -0.94
C SER A 202 0.32 -0.17 -1.18
N TRP A 203 -0.43 0.37 -0.21
CA TRP A 203 -0.92 1.75 -0.27
C TRP A 203 0.20 2.78 -0.05
N ARG A 204 1.37 2.34 0.41
CA ARG A 204 2.53 3.18 0.75
C ARG A 204 2.18 4.29 1.73
N VAL A 205 1.38 3.94 2.74
CA VAL A 205 0.91 4.87 3.77
C VAL A 205 1.61 4.62 5.08
N THR A 206 2.07 5.71 5.71
CA THR A 206 2.69 5.71 7.02
C THR A 206 1.61 5.86 8.09
N ALA A 207 1.43 4.84 8.92
CA ALA A 207 0.56 4.90 10.09
C ALA A 207 1.21 5.78 11.19
N PRO A 208 0.41 6.49 12.01
CA PRO A 208 -1.05 6.50 12.03
C PRO A 208 -1.64 7.32 10.89
N ALA A 209 -2.74 6.84 10.29
CA ALA A 209 -3.36 7.52 9.15
C ALA A 209 -4.86 7.24 9.03
N LEU A 210 -5.55 8.08 8.26
CA LEU A 210 -6.94 7.89 7.87
C LEU A 210 -7.05 7.84 6.34
N LEU A 211 -7.67 6.78 5.82
CA LEU A 211 -8.07 6.71 4.42
C LEU A 211 -9.54 7.09 4.32
N HIS A 212 -9.86 8.03 3.44
CA HIS A 212 -11.21 8.48 3.15
C HIS A 212 -11.66 7.97 1.79
N PHE A 213 -12.74 7.21 1.77
CA PHE A 213 -13.39 6.71 0.57
C PHE A 213 -14.68 7.50 0.35
N THR A 214 -14.83 8.10 -0.82
CA THR A 214 -16.04 8.84 -1.14
C THR A 214 -16.36 8.81 -2.63
N THR A 215 -17.65 8.91 -2.96
CA THR A 215 -18.09 9.12 -4.35
C THR A 215 -17.97 10.59 -4.79
N GLU A 216 -17.42 11.46 -3.94
CA GLU A 216 -17.32 12.90 -4.17
C GLU A 216 -15.95 13.39 -4.63
N GLY A 217 -15.96 14.48 -5.40
CA GLY A 217 -14.78 15.14 -5.93
C GLY A 217 -14.54 14.86 -7.41
N LYS A 218 -13.54 15.54 -7.98
CA LYS A 218 -13.11 15.32 -9.35
C LYS A 218 -12.49 13.92 -9.45
N LYS A 219 -12.92 13.15 -10.46
CA LYS A 219 -12.28 11.88 -10.85
C LYS A 219 -10.76 12.06 -10.84
N SER A 220 -10.04 11.14 -10.20
CA SER A 220 -8.57 11.16 -10.22
C SER A 220 -8.10 11.17 -11.68
N ARG A 221 -6.94 11.80 -11.98
CA ARG A 221 -6.41 11.82 -13.36
C ARG A 221 -6.17 10.40 -13.89
N ALA A 222 -5.85 9.44 -13.00
CA ALA A 222 -5.71 8.03 -13.33
C ALA A 222 -7.04 7.39 -13.77
N SER A 223 -8.16 7.71 -13.09
CA SER A 223 -9.47 7.13 -13.39
C SER A 223 -10.12 7.64 -14.68
N LYS A 224 -9.50 8.58 -15.41
CA LYS A 224 -9.98 9.01 -16.73
C LYS A 224 -9.76 7.97 -17.81
N ARG A 225 -8.84 7.01 -17.60
CA ARG A 225 -8.54 5.93 -18.54
C ARG A 225 -9.34 4.65 -18.28
N SER A 226 -10.11 4.62 -17.20
CA SER A 226 -10.74 3.41 -16.70
C SER A 226 -12.14 3.26 -17.27
N PRO A 227 -12.55 2.04 -17.65
CA PRO A 227 -13.88 1.79 -18.22
C PRO A 227 -14.96 2.18 -17.20
N GLU A 228 -15.94 2.98 -17.62
CA GLU A 228 -17.08 3.31 -16.76
C GLU A 228 -17.95 2.07 -16.56
N LEU A 229 -18.13 1.64 -15.30
CA LEU A 229 -19.04 0.54 -14.98
C LEU A 229 -20.50 1.04 -14.95
N PRO A 230 -21.43 0.40 -15.69
CA PRO A 230 -22.83 0.78 -15.66
C PRO A 230 -23.43 0.54 -14.27
N ASN A 231 -24.28 1.47 -13.80
CA ASN A 231 -24.88 1.46 -12.46
C ASN A 231 -23.86 1.51 -11.30
N HIS A 232 -22.69 2.10 -11.52
CA HIS A 232 -21.69 2.31 -10.48
C HIS A 232 -21.17 3.75 -10.49
N ALA A 233 -20.82 4.25 -9.32
CA ALA A 233 -20.16 5.54 -9.12
C ALA A 233 -18.69 5.29 -8.80
N SER A 234 -17.80 6.08 -9.39
CA SER A 234 -16.37 6.04 -9.06
C SER A 234 -16.15 6.46 -7.61
N VAL A 235 -15.28 5.74 -6.92
CA VAL A 235 -14.83 6.06 -5.57
C VAL A 235 -13.47 6.73 -5.66
N ASN A 236 -13.38 7.91 -5.06
CA ASN A 236 -12.15 8.64 -4.84
C ASN A 236 -11.64 8.30 -3.44
N VAL A 237 -10.33 8.04 -3.36
CA VAL A 237 -9.64 7.79 -2.09
C VAL A 237 -8.78 8.99 -1.74
N ARG A 238 -8.71 9.38 -0.47
CA ARG A 238 -7.74 10.36 0.06
C ARG A 238 -7.02 9.75 1.25
N VAL A 239 -5.75 10.09 1.42
CA VAL A 239 -4.91 9.57 2.51
C VAL A 239 -4.50 10.71 3.41
N PHE A 240 -4.75 10.60 4.71
CA PHE A 240 -4.35 11.56 5.74
C PHE A 240 -3.36 10.90 6.69
N GLU A 241 -2.06 11.01 6.40
CA GLU A 241 -0.99 10.60 7.32
C GLU A 241 -0.89 11.60 8.49
N LEU A 242 -0.92 11.08 9.72
CA LEU A 242 -0.99 11.88 10.94
C LEU A 242 0.38 11.93 11.65
N PRO A 243 0.71 13.04 12.33
CA PRO A 243 -0.02 14.31 12.36
C PRO A 243 -0.03 15.02 11.01
N LEU A 244 -1.14 15.68 10.66
CA LEU A 244 -1.14 16.56 9.49
C LEU A 244 -0.13 17.68 9.70
N ARG A 245 0.74 17.89 8.70
CA ARG A 245 1.72 18.98 8.69
C ARG A 245 1.11 20.32 8.29
N GLU A 246 -0.09 20.30 7.71
CA GLU A 246 -0.85 21.50 7.35
C GLU A 246 -1.49 22.11 8.60
N THR A 247 -1.36 23.43 8.75
CA THR A 247 -1.95 24.17 9.86
C THR A 247 -3.47 24.21 9.71
N ALA A 248 -4.19 23.83 10.78
CA ALA A 248 -5.60 24.17 10.90
C ALA A 248 -5.70 25.70 10.86
N ILE A 249 -6.70 26.29 10.21
CA ILE A 249 -6.90 27.74 10.34
C ILE A 249 -7.71 27.98 11.63
N PRO A 250 -7.20 28.66 12.68
CA PRO A 250 -5.89 29.30 12.84
C PRO A 250 -4.94 28.54 13.82
N GLY A 251 -3.85 27.94 13.32
CA GLY A 251 -2.77 27.33 14.11
C GLY A 251 -2.63 25.80 14.02
N VAL A 252 -2.28 25.19 15.16
CA VAL A 252 -2.06 23.75 15.36
C VAL A 252 -3.32 23.15 15.98
N PHE A 253 -3.68 21.93 15.60
CA PHE A 253 -4.80 21.24 16.25
C PHE A 253 -4.53 21.09 17.76
N PRO A 254 -5.50 21.44 18.63
CA PRO A 254 -5.29 21.46 20.07
C PRO A 254 -5.10 20.06 20.68
N SER A 255 -5.58 19.01 19.99
CA SER A 255 -5.39 17.62 20.38
C SER A 255 -5.45 16.70 19.16
N HIS A 256 -5.01 15.45 19.35
CA HIS A 256 -5.09 14.39 18.34
C HIS A 256 -6.57 14.11 17.98
N PHE A 257 -7.43 14.09 18.99
CA PHE A 257 -8.88 13.97 18.83
C PHE A 257 -9.46 15.08 17.95
N GLU A 258 -9.11 16.34 18.22
CA GLU A 258 -9.63 17.46 17.43
C GLU A 258 -9.17 17.43 15.97
N GLN A 259 -7.95 16.96 15.70
CA GLN A 259 -7.47 16.74 14.32
C GLN A 259 -8.26 15.63 13.61
N MET A 260 -8.49 14.49 14.26
CA MET A 260 -9.28 13.40 13.68
C MET A 260 -10.75 13.79 13.51
N ARG A 261 -11.31 14.52 14.47
CA ARG A 261 -12.69 15.03 14.43
C ARG A 261 -12.88 16.04 13.31
N SER A 262 -11.97 16.99 13.12
CA SER A 262 -12.08 17.98 12.03
C SER A 262 -12.04 17.34 10.65
N LEU A 263 -11.27 16.25 10.50
CA LEU A 263 -11.20 15.47 9.26
C LEU A 263 -12.48 14.71 8.97
N THR A 264 -13.07 14.08 9.99
CA THR A 264 -14.11 13.06 9.84
C THR A 264 -15.53 13.54 10.16
N ALA A 265 -15.68 14.77 10.67
CA ALA A 265 -16.98 15.32 11.00
C ALA A 265 -17.90 15.40 9.78
N SER A 266 -19.15 14.94 9.95
CA SER A 266 -20.16 14.88 8.88
C SER A 266 -20.55 16.23 8.28
N ASN A 267 -20.27 17.34 8.97
CA ASN A 267 -20.48 18.70 8.49
C ASN A 267 -19.19 19.39 8.02
N SER A 268 -18.05 18.71 8.08
CA SER A 268 -16.76 19.26 7.68
C SER A 268 -16.52 19.03 6.20
N THR A 269 -16.00 20.04 5.51
CA THR A 269 -15.43 19.91 4.15
C THR A 269 -13.91 19.82 4.18
N PHE A 270 -13.30 19.73 5.37
CA PHE A 270 -11.85 19.74 5.53
C PHE A 270 -11.19 18.55 4.83
N TRP A 271 -11.84 17.38 4.78
CA TRP A 271 -11.36 16.25 3.98
C TRP A 271 -11.23 16.59 2.48
N GLY A 272 -11.98 17.58 1.99
CA GLY A 272 -11.95 18.02 0.60
C GLY A 272 -10.75 18.90 0.24
N THR A 273 -9.97 19.38 1.23
CA THR A 273 -8.76 20.17 0.97
C THR A 273 -7.63 19.32 0.42
N LYS A 274 -7.63 18.02 0.71
CA LYS A 274 -6.62 17.08 0.24
C LYS A 274 -6.98 16.49 -1.11
N ASP A 275 -5.98 16.41 -1.98
CA ASP A 275 -6.10 15.79 -3.29
C ASP A 275 -6.38 14.28 -3.19
N THR A 276 -6.96 13.73 -4.25
CA THR A 276 -7.16 12.28 -4.37
C THR A 276 -5.83 11.54 -4.40
N TYR A 277 -5.81 10.35 -3.82
CA TYR A 277 -4.66 9.45 -3.77
C TYR A 277 -3.98 9.32 -5.14
N SER A 278 -2.66 9.40 -5.09
CA SER A 278 -1.77 9.22 -6.23
C SER A 278 -0.62 8.36 -5.74
N HIS A 279 -0.49 7.17 -6.33
CA HIS A 279 0.58 6.24 -5.94
C HIS A 279 1.96 6.85 -6.14
N PHE A 280 2.13 7.64 -7.22
CA PHE A 280 3.37 8.37 -7.48
C PHE A 280 3.73 9.33 -6.34
N ASP A 281 2.75 10.09 -5.84
CA ASP A 281 2.99 11.05 -4.76
C ASP A 281 3.33 10.35 -3.44
N GLN A 282 2.74 9.18 -3.17
CA GLN A 282 3.10 8.37 -2.00
C GLN A 282 4.50 7.78 -2.11
N VAL A 283 4.87 7.23 -3.28
CA VAL A 283 6.24 6.75 -3.54
C VAL A 283 7.24 7.87 -3.33
N LEU A 284 6.96 9.06 -3.87
CA LEU A 284 7.84 10.22 -3.71
C LEU A 284 7.90 10.66 -2.24
N GLY A 285 6.77 10.66 -1.52
CA GLY A 285 6.67 10.98 -0.11
C GLY A 285 7.53 10.08 0.79
N GLN A 286 7.65 8.79 0.46
CA GLN A 286 8.54 7.85 1.14
C GLN A 286 10.00 7.90 0.66
N ALA A 287 10.22 8.19 -0.63
CA ALA A 287 11.55 8.28 -1.22
C ALA A 287 12.36 9.46 -0.64
N VAL A 288 11.73 10.62 -0.42
CA VAL A 288 12.40 11.81 0.11
C VAL A 288 13.08 11.59 1.47
N PRO A 289 12.39 11.10 2.53
CA PRO A 289 13.03 10.84 3.81
C PRO A 289 14.10 9.74 3.70
N MET A 290 13.88 8.70 2.89
CA MET A 290 14.89 7.67 2.64
C MET A 290 16.17 8.27 2.03
N LEU A 291 16.04 9.11 1.01
CA LEU A 291 17.17 9.81 0.39
C LEU A 291 17.89 10.75 1.36
N ARG A 292 17.17 11.38 2.30
CA ARG A 292 17.79 12.18 3.37
C ARG A 292 18.60 11.33 4.34
N GLU A 293 18.16 10.11 4.65
CA GLU A 293 18.97 9.20 5.47
C GLU A 293 20.24 8.75 4.71
N VAL A 294 20.15 8.52 3.40
CA VAL A 294 21.33 8.26 2.56
C VAL A 294 22.27 9.47 2.51
N GLU A 295 21.72 10.69 2.46
CA GLU A 295 22.50 11.94 2.55
C GLU A 295 23.33 12.01 3.83
N LYS A 296 22.71 11.69 4.96
CA LYS A 296 23.37 11.65 6.28
C LYS A 296 24.40 10.53 6.37
N ALA A 297 24.11 9.36 5.82
CA ALA A 297 25.01 8.21 5.85
C ALA A 297 26.27 8.43 4.98
N TYR A 298 26.14 9.17 3.88
CA TYR A 298 27.23 9.42 2.93
C TYR A 298 27.48 10.93 2.74
N PRO A 299 27.95 11.64 3.78
CA PRO A 299 28.04 13.10 3.77
C PRO A 299 29.08 13.65 2.79
N TRP A 300 30.14 12.89 2.51
CA TRP A 300 31.27 13.31 1.67
C TRP A 300 31.07 13.00 0.18
N THR A 301 30.11 12.14 -0.17
CA THR A 301 29.84 11.76 -1.56
C THR A 301 28.47 12.28 -1.98
N TYR A 302 27.42 11.48 -1.77
CA TYR A 302 26.05 11.84 -2.13
C TYR A 302 25.60 13.12 -1.40
N GLY A 303 25.89 13.27 -0.11
CA GLY A 303 25.53 14.47 0.65
C GLY A 303 26.23 15.74 0.20
N LEU A 304 27.48 15.66 -0.27
CA LEU A 304 28.18 16.81 -0.83
C LEU A 304 27.59 17.21 -2.18
N LEU A 305 27.19 16.23 -3.01
CA LEU A 305 26.53 16.48 -4.29
C LEU A 305 25.15 17.14 -4.10
N VAL A 306 24.34 16.67 -3.14
CA VAL A 306 23.05 17.29 -2.79
C VAL A 306 23.25 18.75 -2.40
N LYS A 307 24.19 19.04 -1.50
CA LYS A 307 24.50 20.42 -1.07
C LYS A 307 25.05 21.29 -2.20
N ALA A 308 25.80 20.71 -3.14
CA ALA A 308 26.29 21.43 -4.31
C ALA A 308 25.15 21.79 -5.27
N GLU A 309 24.22 20.86 -5.51
CA GLU A 309 23.02 21.11 -6.33
C GLU A 309 22.14 22.19 -5.71
N ASP A 310 21.86 22.11 -4.41
CA ASP A 310 21.07 23.09 -3.67
C ASP A 310 21.65 24.51 -3.76
N LYS A 311 22.97 24.65 -3.54
CA LYS A 311 23.64 25.95 -3.72
C LYS A 311 23.62 26.44 -5.17
N TRP A 312 23.72 25.52 -6.13
CA TRP A 312 23.73 25.86 -7.55
C TRP A 312 22.35 26.34 -8.01
N THR A 313 21.28 25.62 -7.66
CA THR A 313 19.91 26.01 -8.00
C THR A 313 19.51 27.30 -7.29
N HIS A 314 19.98 27.52 -6.06
CA HIS A 314 19.80 28.79 -5.34
C HIS A 314 20.46 29.97 -6.06
N LEU A 315 21.73 29.80 -6.47
CA LEU A 315 22.50 30.84 -7.17
C LEU A 315 21.80 31.32 -8.45
N TRP A 316 21.11 30.41 -9.13
CA TRP A 316 20.39 30.70 -10.37
C TRP A 316 18.89 30.97 -10.18
N ALA A 317 18.40 31.03 -8.93
CA ALA A 317 16.98 31.21 -8.59
C ALA A 317 16.05 30.20 -9.30
N MET A 318 16.48 28.94 -9.40
CA MET A 318 15.78 27.87 -10.12
C MET A 318 14.95 26.94 -9.23
N GLU A 319 14.99 27.15 -7.91
CA GLU A 319 14.47 26.25 -6.87
C GLU A 319 13.01 25.86 -7.09
N ASP A 320 12.17 26.81 -7.53
CA ASP A 320 10.73 26.60 -7.72
C ASP A 320 10.32 26.44 -9.20
N THR A 321 11.28 26.20 -10.09
CA THR A 321 10.95 26.03 -11.50
C THR A 321 10.39 24.63 -11.78
N ALA A 322 9.25 24.56 -12.46
CA ALA A 322 8.67 23.27 -12.89
C ALA A 322 9.65 22.47 -13.77
N LEU A 323 10.53 23.14 -14.50
CA LEU A 323 11.55 22.51 -15.34
C LEU A 323 12.57 21.72 -14.51
N LEU A 324 13.00 22.23 -13.35
CA LEU A 324 13.91 21.53 -12.44
C LEU A 324 13.32 20.18 -12.00
N MET A 325 12.05 20.19 -11.59
CA MET A 325 11.32 18.98 -11.21
C MET A 325 11.22 17.98 -12.37
N ILE A 326 10.87 18.44 -13.58
CA ILE A 326 10.78 17.59 -14.77
C ILE A 326 12.14 16.95 -15.08
N VAL A 327 13.22 17.74 -15.07
CA VAL A 327 14.58 17.24 -15.33
C VAL A 327 14.98 16.20 -14.30
N ARG A 328 14.72 16.45 -13.02
CA ARG A 328 15.02 15.50 -11.94
C ARG A 328 14.28 14.18 -12.14
N ILE A 329 12.97 14.23 -12.40
CA ILE A 329 12.15 13.02 -12.61
C ILE A 329 12.63 12.23 -13.82
N LEU A 330 12.88 12.90 -14.95
CA LEU A 330 13.39 12.24 -16.16
C LEU A 330 14.75 11.59 -15.92
N SER A 331 15.61 12.24 -15.15
CA SER A 331 16.93 11.71 -14.82
C SER A 331 16.90 10.54 -13.84
N ILE A 332 15.98 10.56 -12.87
CA ILE A 332 15.72 9.41 -12.00
C ILE A 332 15.20 8.24 -12.85
N ALA A 333 14.22 8.49 -13.72
CA ALA A 333 13.65 7.44 -14.56
C ALA A 333 14.69 6.80 -15.49
N SER A 334 15.63 7.60 -16.02
CA SER A 334 16.64 7.12 -16.96
C SER A 334 17.66 6.15 -16.36
N SER A 335 17.94 6.21 -15.05
CA SER A 335 18.73 5.19 -14.35
C SER A 335 17.89 4.16 -13.63
N ALA A 336 16.76 4.54 -13.03
CA ALA A 336 15.93 3.63 -12.24
C ALA A 336 15.30 2.53 -13.10
N VAL A 337 14.76 2.85 -14.28
CA VAL A 337 14.10 1.87 -15.14
C VAL A 337 15.08 0.81 -15.66
N PRO A 338 16.25 1.15 -16.23
CA PRO A 338 17.24 0.15 -16.60
C PRO A 338 17.74 -0.67 -15.41
N THR A 339 17.98 -0.04 -14.26
CA THR A 339 18.43 -0.75 -13.04
C THR A 339 17.38 -1.77 -12.57
N TYR A 340 16.12 -1.37 -12.56
CA TYR A 340 14.99 -2.24 -12.23
C TYR A 340 14.91 -3.41 -13.22
N LEU A 341 14.91 -3.13 -14.52
CA LEU A 341 14.86 -4.16 -15.57
C LEU A 341 16.05 -5.12 -15.50
N PHE A 342 17.25 -4.61 -15.21
CA PHE A 342 18.45 -5.44 -15.05
C PHE A 342 18.32 -6.38 -13.86
N LYS A 343 17.84 -5.91 -12.71
CA LYS A 343 17.58 -6.76 -11.53
C LYS A 343 16.56 -7.86 -11.88
N PHE A 344 15.45 -7.51 -12.52
CA PHE A 344 14.43 -8.47 -12.96
C PHE A 344 14.95 -9.47 -14.00
N ALA A 345 15.72 -9.02 -14.99
CA ALA A 345 16.34 -9.91 -15.98
C ALA A 345 17.37 -10.84 -15.33
N SER A 346 18.14 -10.34 -14.36
CA SER A 346 19.12 -11.16 -13.64
C SER A 346 18.46 -12.26 -12.81
N LEU A 347 17.32 -11.97 -12.16
CA LEU A 347 16.51 -12.97 -11.46
C LEU A 347 16.00 -14.02 -12.45
N ARG A 348 15.34 -13.58 -13.52
CA ARG A 348 14.75 -14.46 -14.55
C ARG A 348 15.77 -15.28 -15.35
N TRP A 349 17.04 -14.86 -15.39
CA TRP A 349 18.14 -15.60 -16.03
C TRP A 349 18.96 -16.42 -15.03
N SER A 350 18.85 -16.15 -13.72
CA SER A 350 19.38 -17.02 -12.68
C SER A 350 18.46 -18.21 -12.36
N ASP A 351 17.23 -18.22 -12.86
CA ASP A 351 16.28 -19.31 -12.70
C ASP A 351 16.51 -20.42 -13.75
N SER A 352 17.52 -21.25 -13.50
CA SER A 352 17.30 -22.69 -13.63
C SER A 352 16.69 -23.14 -12.30
N PRO A 353 15.44 -23.63 -12.24
CA PRO A 353 14.92 -24.24 -11.03
C PRO A 353 15.68 -25.56 -10.86
N GLY A 354 16.77 -25.52 -10.11
CA GLY A 354 17.27 -26.72 -9.47
C GLY A 354 16.19 -27.16 -8.48
N PRO A 355 15.84 -28.46 -8.40
CA PRO A 355 14.92 -28.93 -7.39
C PRO A 355 15.55 -28.65 -6.03
N GLY A 356 15.07 -27.59 -5.37
CA GLY A 356 15.35 -27.37 -3.97
C GLY A 356 14.88 -28.60 -3.21
N PRO A 357 15.62 -29.06 -2.20
CA PRO A 357 15.25 -30.27 -1.49
C PRO A 357 13.85 -30.08 -0.91
N GLU A 358 12.93 -31.00 -1.24
CA GLU A 358 11.66 -31.17 -0.53
C GLU A 358 11.96 -31.19 0.97
N HIS A 359 11.74 -30.06 1.62
CA HIS A 359 11.78 -30.00 3.06
C HIS A 359 10.53 -30.71 3.54
N LYS A 360 10.72 -31.93 4.08
CA LYS A 360 9.80 -32.55 5.03
C LYS A 360 9.67 -31.62 6.24
N SER A 361 8.81 -30.62 6.10
CA SER A 361 8.61 -29.54 7.05
C SER A 361 7.15 -29.58 7.45
N LYS A 362 6.88 -29.74 8.76
CA LYS A 362 5.53 -29.65 9.33
C LYS A 362 4.89 -28.34 8.88
N ASP A 363 3.69 -28.42 8.34
CA ASP A 363 2.91 -27.27 7.86
C ASP A 363 2.83 -26.12 8.90
N PRO A 364 2.77 -24.84 8.48
CA PRO A 364 2.73 -23.69 9.40
C PRO A 364 1.58 -23.74 10.42
N LEU A 365 0.42 -24.28 10.04
CA LEU A 365 -0.70 -24.49 10.94
C LEU A 365 -0.34 -25.55 11.98
N ALA A 366 0.21 -26.70 11.56
CA ALA A 366 0.69 -27.74 12.46
C ALA A 366 1.77 -27.22 13.44
N GLN A 367 2.68 -26.36 12.98
CA GLN A 367 3.67 -25.70 13.85
C GLN A 367 3.03 -24.78 14.89
N THR A 368 2.01 -24.01 14.47
CA THR A 368 1.27 -23.11 15.38
C THR A 368 0.51 -23.90 16.43
N LEU A 369 -0.14 -25.00 16.04
CA LEU A 369 -0.82 -25.90 16.97
C LEU A 369 0.15 -26.53 17.97
N GLN A 370 1.29 -27.03 17.49
CA GLN A 370 2.33 -27.61 18.33
C GLN A 370 2.84 -26.57 19.33
N SER A 371 3.16 -25.36 18.87
CA SER A 371 3.60 -24.27 19.74
C SER A 371 2.54 -23.93 20.80
N LEU A 372 1.26 -23.92 20.45
CA LEU A 372 0.18 -23.65 21.41
C LEU A 372 0.08 -24.74 22.48
N VAL A 373 0.25 -26.01 22.11
CA VAL A 373 0.24 -27.15 23.04
C VAL A 373 1.49 -27.17 23.92
N ASP A 374 2.65 -26.84 23.36
CA ASP A 374 3.95 -26.87 24.05
C ASP A 374 4.13 -25.70 25.04
N ILE A 375 3.51 -24.55 24.77
CA ILE A 375 3.53 -23.39 25.69
C ILE A 375 2.77 -23.69 26.99
N LEU A 376 1.80 -24.58 26.96
CA LEU A 376 0.99 -24.92 28.12
C LEU A 376 1.70 -25.99 28.96
N SER A 377 1.99 -25.68 30.22
CA SER A 377 2.43 -26.71 31.19
C SER A 377 1.32 -27.74 31.41
N GLU A 378 1.63 -28.93 31.92
CA GLU A 378 0.60 -29.93 32.24
C GLU A 378 -0.43 -29.40 33.25
N GLU A 379 -0.01 -28.53 34.17
CA GLU A 379 -0.92 -27.86 35.11
C GLU A 379 -1.84 -26.84 34.39
N ASP A 380 -1.32 -26.12 33.40
CA ASP A 380 -2.10 -25.17 32.61
C ASP A 380 -3.05 -25.86 31.64
N LYS A 381 -2.63 -26.98 31.03
CA LYS A 381 -3.51 -27.84 30.23
C LYS A 381 -4.69 -28.33 31.07
N GLU A 382 -4.43 -28.77 32.30
CA GLU A 382 -5.47 -29.22 33.21
C GLU A 382 -6.40 -28.08 33.67
N LYS A 383 -5.85 -26.87 33.90
CA LYS A 383 -6.66 -25.66 34.16
C LYS A 383 -7.52 -25.27 32.95
N PHE A 384 -6.97 -25.32 31.74
CA PHE A 384 -7.70 -25.03 30.50
C PHE A 384 -8.80 -26.06 30.26
N ARG A 385 -8.54 -27.36 30.50
CA ARG A 385 -9.52 -28.46 30.40
C ARG A 385 -10.69 -28.34 31.38
N LYS A 386 -10.50 -27.62 32.50
CA LYS A 386 -11.59 -27.30 33.44
C LYS A 386 -12.56 -26.25 32.89
N THR A 387 -12.13 -25.40 31.97
CA THR A 387 -13.00 -24.44 31.28
C THR A 387 -13.59 -25.07 30.02
N ASP A 388 -14.88 -24.89 29.74
CA ASP A 388 -15.50 -25.45 28.53
C ASP A 388 -14.90 -24.89 27.24
N ARG A 389 -14.40 -23.64 27.27
CA ARG A 389 -13.70 -23.02 26.14
C ARG A 389 -12.30 -23.62 25.98
N GLY A 390 -11.52 -23.67 27.05
CA GLY A 390 -10.15 -24.18 27.01
C GLY A 390 -10.06 -25.66 26.66
N ARG A 391 -10.99 -26.50 27.15
CA ARG A 391 -11.10 -27.92 26.77
C ARG A 391 -11.29 -28.09 25.26
N ARG A 392 -12.16 -27.30 24.64
CA ARG A 392 -12.45 -27.36 23.20
C ARG A 392 -11.28 -26.88 22.35
N ILE A 393 -10.59 -25.81 22.76
CA ILE A 393 -9.38 -25.32 22.06
C ILE A 393 -8.28 -26.37 22.09
N LEU A 394 -7.99 -26.92 23.28
CA LEU A 394 -6.97 -27.96 23.42
C LEU A 394 -7.33 -29.21 22.61
N ALA A 395 -8.58 -29.67 22.68
CA ALA A 395 -9.02 -30.82 21.90
C ALA A 395 -8.93 -30.57 20.38
N LEU A 396 -9.25 -29.36 19.90
CA LEU A 396 -9.12 -29.00 18.49
C LEU A 396 -7.65 -28.94 18.05
N ALA A 397 -6.76 -28.43 18.91
CA ALA A 397 -5.32 -28.39 18.63
C ALA A 397 -4.70 -29.79 18.65
N GLU A 398 -5.01 -30.60 19.67
CA GLU A 398 -4.56 -31.99 19.81
C GLU A 398 -5.08 -32.85 18.63
N SER A 399 -6.37 -32.79 18.31
CA SER A 399 -6.96 -33.52 17.16
C SER A 399 -6.49 -33.01 15.80
N GLY A 400 -6.16 -31.72 15.70
CA GLY A 400 -5.50 -31.16 14.52
C GLY A 400 -4.13 -31.79 14.34
N LEU A 401 -3.29 -31.80 15.38
CA LEU A 401 -1.95 -32.38 15.34
C LEU A 401 -1.93 -33.88 15.01
N GLU A 402 -3.02 -34.60 15.26
CA GLU A 402 -3.21 -36.00 14.85
C GLU A 402 -3.49 -36.16 13.34
N ARG A 403 -3.85 -35.08 12.63
CA ARG A 403 -3.96 -35.11 11.17
C ARG A 403 -2.58 -35.02 10.55
N ASP A 404 -2.23 -36.00 9.72
CA ASP A 404 -0.95 -36.06 9.01
C ASP A 404 -0.94 -35.25 7.69
N GLU A 405 -2.10 -34.80 7.21
CA GLU A 405 -2.25 -34.08 5.94
C GLU A 405 -2.61 -32.62 6.19
N TRP A 406 -1.64 -31.73 6.00
CA TRP A 406 -1.79 -30.28 6.08
C TRP A 406 -1.21 -29.62 4.83
N ASN A 407 -1.99 -28.74 4.20
CA ASN A 407 -1.62 -28.05 2.96
C ASN A 407 -1.91 -26.54 3.04
N THR A 408 -1.72 -25.91 4.20
CA THR A 408 -2.06 -24.50 4.45
C THR A 408 -1.27 -23.58 3.52
N ARG A 409 -0.02 -23.94 3.20
CA ARG A 409 0.81 -23.17 2.27
C ARG A 409 0.24 -23.19 0.86
N GLU A 410 -0.11 -24.36 0.36
CA GLU A 410 -0.68 -24.56 -0.97
C GLU A 410 -2.03 -23.85 -1.09
N GLU A 411 -2.86 -23.88 -0.03
CA GLU A 411 -4.11 -23.12 0.02
C GLU A 411 -3.89 -21.61 -0.06
N VAL A 412 -2.91 -21.06 0.66
CA VAL A 412 -2.58 -19.63 0.60
C VAL A 412 -2.06 -19.24 -0.78
N LEU A 413 -1.18 -20.06 -1.37
CA LEU A 413 -0.67 -19.83 -2.71
C LEU A 413 -1.79 -19.87 -3.76
N LYS A 414 -2.74 -20.80 -3.60
CA LYS A 414 -3.93 -20.88 -4.45
C LYS A 414 -4.82 -19.64 -4.31
N ASP A 415 -5.11 -19.18 -3.09
CA ASP A 415 -5.88 -17.95 -2.86
C ASP A 415 -5.22 -16.72 -3.54
N ILE A 416 -3.88 -16.65 -3.51
CA ILE A 416 -3.12 -15.60 -4.20
C ILE A 416 -3.22 -15.76 -5.73
N SER A 417 -3.00 -16.98 -6.24
CA SER A 417 -3.08 -17.30 -7.67
C SER A 417 -4.45 -16.95 -8.25
N ASP A 418 -5.52 -17.36 -7.57
CA ASP A 418 -6.91 -17.08 -7.94
C ASP A 418 -7.18 -15.57 -7.95
N ALA A 419 -6.69 -14.84 -6.93
CA ALA A 419 -6.83 -13.39 -6.86
C ALA A 419 -6.02 -12.65 -7.94
N MET A 420 -4.90 -13.23 -8.38
CA MET A 420 -4.10 -12.74 -9.50
C MET A 420 -4.63 -13.21 -10.86
N GLY A 421 -5.61 -14.12 -10.91
CA GLY A 421 -6.15 -14.70 -12.15
C GLY A 421 -5.14 -15.52 -12.95
N LEU A 422 -4.21 -16.20 -12.26
CA LEU A 422 -3.28 -17.14 -12.86
C LEU A 422 -3.96 -18.53 -12.91
N ASP A 423 -4.04 -19.15 -14.09
CA ASP A 423 -4.61 -20.50 -14.25
C ASP A 423 -3.72 -21.56 -13.56
N GLU A 424 -4.33 -22.57 -12.95
CA GLU A 424 -3.72 -23.66 -12.13
C GLU A 424 -2.58 -24.46 -12.80
N HIS A 425 -2.19 -24.18 -14.05
CA HIS A 425 -1.22 -24.97 -14.82
C HIS A 425 0.04 -24.23 -15.28
N GLU A 426 0.21 -22.94 -14.96
CA GLU A 426 1.48 -22.25 -15.17
C GLU A 426 1.86 -21.44 -13.91
N GLN A 427 2.93 -21.86 -13.23
CA GLN A 427 3.73 -21.09 -12.24
C GLN A 427 3.27 -21.07 -10.76
N ILE A 428 3.10 -22.24 -10.14
CA ILE A 428 3.14 -22.35 -8.66
C ILE A 428 4.60 -22.38 -8.13
N GLU A 429 5.61 -22.51 -9.00
CA GLU A 429 7.01 -22.66 -8.57
C GLU A 429 7.74 -21.35 -8.20
N ASP A 430 7.17 -20.17 -8.50
CA ASP A 430 7.89 -18.88 -8.43
C ASP A 430 7.33 -17.84 -7.42
N LEU A 431 6.53 -18.25 -6.42
CA LEU A 431 6.03 -17.36 -5.34
C LEU A 431 6.72 -17.56 -3.97
#